data_AF-A0A967HNI2-F1
#
_entry.id   AF-A0A967HNI2-F1
#
_cell.length_a   1.000
_cell.length_b   1.000
_cell.length_c   1.000
_cell.angle_alpha   90.00
_cell.angle_beta   90.00
_cell.angle_gamma   90.00
#
_symmetry.space_group_name_H-M   'P 1'
#
loop_
_entity.id
_entity.type
_entity.pdbx_description
1 polymer ?
#
loop_
_entity_poly.entity_id
_entity_poly.type
_entity_poly.pdbx_seq_one_letter_code
_entity_poly.pdbx_strand_id
1 'polypeptide(L)'
;VWAAMLALAWTGWRAWRSADADLARSRVGRRWRIAAFALGTIVLWAALDWPIGPLAAGYLASVHMAQFLIIALIVPPALLFGLPPADRPPNSRPSLRAGLRLVTHPLVAILLFNLVVVATHLPEVVDRSMRTQLGSFAIDVSWLLAGLILWWPVIRRFPERPGFSRPV
;
A
#
# COMPACT_ATOMS: atom_id res chain seq x y z
N VAL A 1 -2.92 3.39 -15.53
CA VAL A 1 -2.27 4.17 -14.45
C VAL A 1 -3.11 5.34 -13.96
N TRP A 2 -3.46 6.32 -14.80
CA TRP A 2 -4.20 7.53 -14.39
C TRP A 2 -5.52 7.28 -13.64
N ALA A 3 -6.34 6.34 -14.10
CA ALA A 3 -7.57 5.96 -13.39
C ALA A 3 -7.29 5.43 -11.96
N ALA A 4 -6.22 4.65 -11.76
CA ALA A 4 -5.81 4.17 -10.45
C ALA A 4 -5.29 5.31 -9.56
N MET A 5 -4.56 6.27 -10.12
CA MET A 5 -4.10 7.46 -9.39
C MET A 5 -5.27 8.35 -8.96
N LEU A 6 -6.26 8.56 -9.83
CA LEU A 6 -7.49 9.28 -9.50
C LEU A 6 -8.29 8.57 -8.41
N ALA A 7 -8.44 7.24 -8.51
CA ALA A 7 -9.09 6.45 -7.48
C ALA A 7 -8.34 6.57 -6.13
N LEU A 8 -7.00 6.50 -6.15
CA LEU A 8 -6.19 6.64 -4.94
C LEU A 8 -6.33 8.04 -4.31
N ALA A 9 -6.20 9.09 -5.12
CA ALA A 9 -6.41 10.47 -4.68
C ALA A 9 -7.81 10.68 -4.10
N TRP A 10 -8.83 10.11 -4.76
CA TRP A 10 -10.22 10.13 -4.29
C TRP A 10 -10.38 9.42 -2.94
N THR A 11 -9.76 8.26 -2.74
CA THR A 11 -9.81 7.55 -1.45
C THR A 11 -9.15 8.35 -0.33
N GLY A 12 -8.00 8.97 -0.60
CA GLY A 12 -7.31 9.86 0.35
C GLY A 12 -8.15 11.08 0.70
N TRP A 13 -8.73 11.74 -0.30
CA TRP A 13 -9.62 12.88 -0.10
C TRP A 13 -10.86 12.52 0.71
N ARG A 14 -11.53 11.41 0.35
CA ARG A 14 -12.71 10.92 1.06
C ARG A 14 -12.38 10.57 2.51
N ALA A 15 -11.26 9.90 2.76
CA ALA A 15 -10.81 9.54 4.10
C ALA A 15 -10.61 10.78 4.99
N TRP A 16 -9.94 11.82 4.45
CA TRP A 16 -9.74 13.09 5.15
C TRP A 16 -11.02 13.91 5.32
N ARG A 17 -11.98 13.81 4.39
CA ARG A 17 -13.29 14.46 4.51
C ARG A 17 -14.17 13.81 5.57
N SER A 18 -14.04 12.49 5.76
CA SER A 18 -14.74 11.74 6.81
C SER A 18 -14.03 11.73 8.16
N ALA A 19 -12.80 12.25 8.24
CA ALA A 19 -12.05 12.30 9.49
C ALA A 19 -12.68 13.31 10.44
N ASP A 20 -12.90 12.89 11.68
CA ASP A 20 -13.52 13.74 12.71
C ASP A 20 -12.70 15.01 12.94
N ALA A 21 -13.37 16.17 13.09
CA ALA A 21 -12.70 17.46 13.25
C ALA A 21 -11.78 17.49 14.48
N ASP A 22 -12.13 16.68 15.48
CA ASP A 22 -11.44 16.50 16.74
C ASP A 22 -10.11 15.73 16.62
N LEU A 23 -9.94 14.88 15.62
CA LEU A 23 -8.69 14.16 15.34
C LEU A 23 -7.71 14.96 14.47
N ALA A 24 -8.21 16.01 13.81
CA ALA A 24 -7.44 16.92 12.99
C ALA A 24 -6.76 18.05 13.79
N ARG A 25 -6.91 18.07 15.13
CA ARG A 25 -6.51 19.19 16.00
C ARG A 25 -5.00 19.49 16.02
N SER A 26 -4.11 18.52 15.73
CA SER A 26 -2.69 18.83 15.49
C SER A 26 -2.47 19.27 14.03
N ARG A 27 -2.55 20.59 13.78
CA ARG A 27 -2.33 21.15 12.43
C ARG A 27 -1.01 20.69 11.79
N VAL A 28 0.05 20.56 12.60
CA VAL A 28 1.37 20.08 12.16
C VAL A 28 1.32 18.61 11.74
N GLY A 29 0.73 17.73 12.57
CA GLY A 29 0.58 16.31 12.27
C GLY A 29 -0.29 16.06 11.03
N ARG A 30 -1.33 16.86 10.82
CA ARG A 30 -2.17 16.80 9.62
C ARG A 30 -1.39 17.12 8.34
N ARG A 31 -0.58 18.19 8.33
CA ARG A 31 0.19 18.61 7.15
C ARG A 31 1.20 17.53 6.72
N TRP A 32 1.98 17.00 7.66
CA TRP A 32 2.96 15.95 7.36
C TRP A 32 2.34 14.67 6.79
N ARG A 33 1.13 14.34 7.23
CA ARG A 33 0.43 13.14 6.75
C ARG A 33 -0.16 13.32 5.36
N ILE A 34 -0.75 14.49 5.09
CA ILE A 34 -1.16 14.83 3.72
C ILE A 34 0.06 14.84 2.79
N ALA A 35 1.19 15.42 3.24
CA ALA A 35 2.43 15.42 2.48
C ALA A 35 2.97 14.00 2.22
N ALA A 36 2.95 13.12 3.23
CA ALA A 36 3.35 11.72 3.07
C ALA A 36 2.45 10.96 2.09
N PHE A 37 1.12 11.16 2.16
CA PHE A 37 0.18 10.55 1.21
C PHE A 37 0.41 11.05 -0.23
N ALA A 38 0.59 12.36 -0.38
CA ALA A 38 0.86 12.98 -1.68
C ALA A 38 2.20 12.49 -2.24
N LEU A 39 3.25 12.45 -1.42
CA LEU A 39 4.56 11.94 -1.81
C LEU A 39 4.48 10.46 -2.22
N GLY A 40 3.82 9.60 -1.43
CA GLY A 40 3.60 8.20 -1.77
C GLY A 40 2.84 8.03 -3.10
N THR A 41 1.86 8.88 -3.36
CA THR A 41 1.10 8.88 -4.62
C THR A 41 1.97 9.31 -5.81
N ILE A 42 2.79 10.35 -5.65
CA ILE A 42 3.72 10.82 -6.68
C ILE A 42 4.78 9.75 -6.98
N VAL A 43 5.34 9.12 -5.95
CA VAL A 43 6.32 8.04 -6.09
C VAL A 43 5.70 6.83 -6.80
N LEU A 44 4.46 6.47 -6.46
CA LEU A 44 3.73 5.40 -7.15
C LEU A 44 3.48 5.74 -8.62
N TRP A 45 3.09 6.97 -8.92
CA TRP A 45 2.92 7.42 -10.29
C TRP A 45 4.24 7.33 -11.08
N ALA A 46 5.35 7.84 -10.50
CA ALA A 46 6.66 7.79 -11.13
C ALA A 46 7.17 6.35 -11.36
N ALA A 47 6.79 5.41 -10.48
CA ALA A 47 7.11 4.00 -10.60
C ALA A 47 6.30 3.30 -11.71
N LEU A 48 5.02 3.64 -11.89
CA LEU A 48 4.11 2.97 -12.83
C LEU A 48 4.09 3.60 -14.24
N ASP A 49 4.49 4.87 -14.36
CA ASP A 49 4.47 5.63 -15.61
C ASP A 49 5.88 6.19 -15.86
N TRP A 50 6.02 7.41 -16.38
CA TRP A 50 7.32 8.04 -16.58
C TRP A 50 7.94 8.56 -15.26
N PRO A 51 9.25 8.38 -14.98
CA PRO A 51 10.30 7.85 -15.87
C PRO A 51 10.58 6.34 -15.73
N ILE A 52 10.09 5.67 -14.69
CA ILE A 52 10.56 4.32 -14.34
C ILE A 52 9.85 3.25 -15.17
N GLY A 53 8.55 3.36 -15.40
CA GLY A 53 7.74 2.34 -16.07
C GLY A 53 8.28 1.96 -17.46
N PRO A 54 8.58 2.91 -18.35
CA PRO A 54 9.18 2.59 -19.65
C PRO A 54 10.61 2.05 -19.56
N LEU A 55 11.41 2.50 -18.60
CA LEU A 55 12.77 1.98 -18.38
C LEU A 55 12.77 0.54 -17.84
N ALA A 56 11.82 0.24 -16.95
CA ALA A 56 11.59 -1.08 -16.39
C ALA A 56 10.97 -2.07 -17.38
N ALA A 57 10.14 -1.60 -18.31
CA ALA A 57 9.53 -2.42 -19.35
C ALA A 57 10.49 -2.73 -20.51
N GLY A 58 11.48 -1.85 -20.75
CA GLY A 58 12.26 -1.88 -21.98
C GLY A 58 13.63 -2.55 -21.92
N TYR A 59 14.44 -2.34 -20.85
CA TYR A 59 15.89 -2.57 -21.02
C TYR A 59 16.69 -3.06 -19.80
N LEU A 60 16.22 -2.96 -18.55
CA LEU A 60 17.00 -3.41 -17.38
C LEU A 60 16.16 -4.11 -16.31
N ALA A 61 16.45 -5.40 -16.08
CA ALA A 61 15.87 -6.19 -14.99
C ALA A 61 16.11 -5.55 -13.61
N SER A 62 17.22 -4.84 -13.43
CA SER A 62 17.52 -4.11 -12.19
C SER A 62 16.57 -2.95 -11.93
N VAL A 63 16.17 -2.21 -12.97
CA VAL A 63 15.19 -1.11 -12.86
C VAL A 63 13.80 -1.68 -12.55
N HIS A 64 13.45 -2.81 -13.16
CA HIS A 64 12.20 -3.52 -12.87
C HIS A 64 12.13 -4.00 -11.40
N MET A 65 13.24 -4.54 -10.88
CA MET A 65 13.31 -4.91 -9.46
C MET A 65 13.26 -3.69 -8.54
N ALA A 66 13.92 -2.59 -8.90
CA ALA A 66 13.83 -1.35 -8.15
C ALA A 66 12.38 -0.83 -8.12
N GLN A 67 11.65 -0.91 -9.24
CA GLN A 67 10.23 -0.57 -9.30
C GLN A 67 9.42 -1.38 -8.30
N PHE A 68 9.57 -2.72 -8.26
CA PHE A 68 8.88 -3.57 -7.29
C PHE A 68 9.20 -3.20 -5.85
N LEU A 69 10.48 -2.95 -5.53
CA LEU A 69 10.88 -2.53 -4.18
C LEU A 69 10.27 -1.18 -3.79
N ILE A 70 10.23 -0.21 -4.70
CA ILE A 70 9.60 1.09 -4.47
C ILE A 70 8.10 0.90 -4.19
N ILE A 71 7.41 0.12 -5.03
CA ILE A 71 5.97 -0.14 -4.95
C ILE A 71 5.59 -0.89 -3.66
N ALA A 72 6.44 -1.79 -3.16
CA ALA A 72 6.15 -2.57 -1.96
C ALA A 72 6.68 -1.98 -0.64
N LEU A 73 7.82 -1.29 -0.67
CA LEU A 73 8.54 -0.88 0.55
C LEU A 73 8.49 0.62 0.81
N ILE A 74 8.28 1.47 -0.21
CA ILE A 74 8.28 2.93 -0.05
C ILE A 74 6.85 3.47 -0.13
N VAL A 75 6.11 3.11 -1.18
CA VAL A 75 4.76 3.61 -1.41
C VAL A 75 3.79 3.21 -0.29
N PRO A 76 3.70 1.93 0.13
CA PRO A 76 2.67 1.51 1.08
C PRO A 76 2.80 2.18 2.46
N PRO A 77 4.00 2.27 3.09
CA PRO A 77 4.09 2.94 4.38
C PRO A 77 3.77 4.44 4.28
N ALA A 78 4.16 5.11 3.19
CA ALA A 78 3.84 6.51 2.97
C ALA A 78 2.32 6.74 2.85
N LEU A 79 1.63 5.90 2.06
CA LEU A 79 0.17 5.96 1.92
C LEU A 79 -0.54 5.67 3.25
N LEU A 80 -0.14 4.63 3.98
CA LEU A 80 -0.76 4.23 5.25
C LEU A 80 -0.57 5.27 6.35
N PHE A 81 0.61 5.88 6.43
CA PHE A 81 0.91 6.95 7.38
C PHE A 81 0.10 8.22 7.07
N GLY A 82 -0.07 8.52 5.78
CA GLY A 82 -0.76 9.70 5.31
C GLY A 82 -2.28 9.68 5.48
N LEU A 83 -2.88 8.49 5.64
CA LEU A 83 -4.28 8.33 6.00
C LEU A 83 -4.55 8.79 7.44
N PRO A 84 -5.71 9.43 7.74
CA PRO A 84 -6.10 9.85 9.08
C PRO A 84 -6.11 8.69 10.10
N PRO A 85 -5.94 8.98 11.41
CA PRO A 85 -5.85 7.91 12.40
C PRO A 85 -7.24 7.31 12.46
N ALA A 86 -7.31 5.99 12.26
CA ALA A 86 -8.57 5.29 12.30
C ALA A 86 -8.73 4.74 13.71
N ASP A 87 -9.35 5.53 14.57
CA ASP A 87 -9.64 5.13 15.95
C ASP A 87 -10.80 4.14 16.01
N ARG A 88 -11.59 4.07 14.93
CA ARG A 88 -12.70 3.14 14.77
C ARG A 88 -12.61 2.46 13.41
N PRO A 89 -12.95 1.15 13.33
CA PRO A 89 -13.22 0.52 12.05
C PRO A 89 -14.25 1.35 11.28
N PRO A 90 -14.13 1.51 9.95
CA PRO A 90 -15.29 1.89 9.16
C PRO A 90 -16.43 0.93 9.51
N ASN A 91 -17.69 1.40 9.55
CA ASN A 91 -18.86 0.57 9.88
C ASN A 91 -19.00 -0.60 8.88
N SER A 92 -18.23 -1.64 9.12
CA SER A 92 -17.95 -2.71 8.19
C SER A 92 -18.63 -3.97 8.70
N ARG A 93 -19.12 -4.81 7.77
CA ARG A 93 -19.75 -6.08 8.13
C ARG A 93 -18.79 -6.93 8.97
N PRO A 94 -19.28 -7.73 9.93
CA PRO A 94 -18.43 -8.53 10.82
C PRO A 94 -17.47 -9.46 10.06
N SER A 95 -17.89 -10.01 8.93
CA SER A 95 -17.04 -10.81 8.03
C SER A 95 -15.87 -10.01 7.45
N LEU A 96 -16.11 -8.76 7.02
CA LEU A 96 -15.05 -7.88 6.51
C LEU A 96 -14.04 -7.54 7.62
N ARG A 97 -14.51 -7.31 8.85
CA ARG A 97 -13.62 -7.09 10.01
C ARG A 97 -12.78 -8.33 10.32
N ALA A 98 -13.37 -9.52 10.27
CA ALA A 98 -12.65 -10.77 10.47
C ALA A 98 -11.59 -11.00 9.39
N GLY A 99 -11.93 -10.77 8.11
CA GLY A 99 -10.98 -10.85 7.00
C GLY A 99 -9.83 -9.87 7.15
N LEU A 100 -10.12 -8.61 7.50
CA LEU A 100 -9.09 -7.61 7.78
C LEU A 100 -8.19 -8.03 8.96
N ARG A 101 -8.75 -8.55 10.06
CA ARG A 101 -7.97 -9.05 11.21
C ARG A 101 -7.01 -10.18 10.82
N LEU A 102 -7.45 -11.08 9.94
CA LEU A 102 -6.64 -12.19 9.46
C LEU A 102 -5.51 -11.71 8.55
N VAL A 103 -5.85 -10.99 7.48
CA VAL A 103 -4.88 -10.55 6.46
C VAL A 103 -3.84 -9.59 7.04
N THR A 104 -4.23 -8.77 8.03
CA THR A 104 -3.32 -7.84 8.70
C THR A 104 -2.64 -8.45 9.93
N HIS A 105 -2.75 -9.76 10.17
CA HIS A 105 -1.96 -10.44 11.21
C HIS A 105 -0.49 -10.46 10.81
N PRO A 106 0.50 -10.11 11.67
CA PRO A 106 1.86 -9.86 11.22
C PRO A 106 2.46 -11.07 10.49
N LEU A 107 2.23 -12.28 11.02
CA LEU A 107 2.65 -13.53 10.38
C LEU A 107 1.96 -13.79 9.04
N VAL A 108 0.65 -13.53 8.95
CA VAL A 108 -0.12 -13.72 7.70
C VAL A 108 0.31 -12.69 6.66
N ALA A 109 0.56 -11.46 7.08
CA ALA A 109 1.00 -10.38 6.21
C ALA A 109 2.41 -10.67 5.63
N ILE A 110 3.34 -11.15 6.47
CA ILE A 110 4.66 -11.61 6.02
C ILE A 110 4.53 -12.78 5.04
N LEU A 111 3.68 -13.77 5.35
CA LEU A 111 3.45 -14.92 4.47
C LEU A 111 2.90 -14.49 3.11
N LEU A 112 1.86 -13.66 3.08
CA LEU A 112 1.24 -13.16 1.84
C LEU A 112 2.22 -12.32 1.03
N PHE A 113 3.04 -11.49 1.68
CA PHE A 113 4.08 -10.73 1.00
C PHE A 113 5.09 -11.64 0.31
N ASN A 114 5.62 -12.63 1.04
CA ASN A 114 6.57 -13.58 0.48
C ASN A 114 5.95 -14.47 -0.61
N LEU A 115 4.66 -14.79 -0.51
CA LEU A 115 3.96 -15.51 -1.57
C LEU A 115 3.97 -14.72 -2.89
N VAL A 116 3.70 -13.41 -2.82
CA VAL A 116 3.80 -12.54 -4.01
C VAL A 116 5.23 -12.49 -4.52
N VAL A 117 6.23 -12.29 -3.65
CA VAL A 117 7.64 -12.33 -4.05
C VAL A 117 7.97 -13.63 -4.79
N VAL A 118 7.69 -14.79 -4.20
CA VAL A 118 7.98 -16.08 -4.84
C VAL A 118 7.24 -16.21 -6.17
N ALA A 119 5.94 -15.95 -6.20
CA ALA A 119 5.12 -16.08 -7.40
C ALA A 119 5.61 -15.19 -8.56
N THR A 120 6.00 -13.95 -8.27
CA THR A 120 6.49 -13.01 -9.30
C THR A 120 7.96 -13.22 -9.66
N HIS A 121 8.63 -14.21 -9.09
CA HIS A 121 9.97 -14.65 -9.51
C HIS A 121 9.95 -16.01 -10.23
N LEU A 122 8.78 -16.66 -10.31
CA LEU A 122 8.61 -17.85 -11.14
C LEU A 122 8.63 -17.44 -12.63
N PRO A 123 9.55 -17.98 -13.46
CA PRO A 123 9.64 -17.61 -14.87
C PRO A 123 8.31 -17.75 -15.61
N GLU A 124 7.58 -18.83 -15.33
CA GLU A 124 6.28 -19.11 -15.96
C GLU A 124 5.22 -18.03 -15.68
N VAL A 125 5.24 -17.40 -14.50
CA VAL A 125 4.32 -16.32 -14.13
C VAL A 125 4.74 -15.01 -14.81
N VAL A 126 6.03 -14.70 -14.76
CA VAL A 126 6.60 -13.46 -15.31
C VAL A 126 6.51 -13.46 -16.84
N ASP A 127 6.97 -14.52 -17.50
CA ASP A 127 6.99 -14.66 -18.95
C ASP A 127 5.60 -14.58 -19.58
N ARG A 128 4.56 -14.98 -18.85
CA ARG A 128 3.16 -14.83 -19.28
C ARG A 128 2.65 -13.42 -19.03
N SER A 129 2.86 -12.90 -17.82
CA SER A 129 2.33 -11.61 -17.40
C SER A 129 2.96 -10.46 -18.18
N MET A 130 4.27 -10.51 -18.43
CA MET A 130 5.03 -9.46 -19.11
C MET A 130 4.75 -9.35 -20.62
N ARG A 131 4.08 -10.32 -21.24
CA ARG A 131 3.67 -10.25 -22.65
C ARG A 131 2.57 -9.24 -22.93
N THR A 132 1.84 -8.84 -21.89
CA THR A 132 0.69 -7.93 -22.03
C THR A 132 0.80 -6.80 -21.03
N GLN A 133 0.31 -5.62 -21.42
CA GLN A 133 0.26 -4.47 -20.53
C GLN A 133 -0.59 -4.75 -19.28
N LEU A 134 -1.70 -5.50 -19.44
CA LEU A 134 -2.58 -5.86 -18.33
C LEU A 134 -1.90 -6.82 -17.35
N GLY A 135 -1.18 -7.84 -17.84
CA GLY A 135 -0.46 -8.79 -16.98
C GLY A 135 0.67 -8.13 -16.20
N SER A 136 1.45 -7.26 -16.85
CA SER A 136 2.49 -6.49 -16.18
C SER A 136 1.90 -5.58 -15.09
N PHE A 137 0.83 -4.85 -15.41
CA PHE A 137 0.12 -4.03 -14.44
C PHE A 137 -0.50 -4.86 -13.30
N ALA A 138 -0.95 -6.09 -13.56
CA ALA A 138 -1.46 -6.97 -12.51
C ALA A 138 -0.36 -7.39 -11.52
N ILE A 139 0.87 -7.62 -12.01
CA ILE A 139 2.03 -7.86 -11.14
C ILE A 139 2.30 -6.61 -10.28
N ASP A 140 2.36 -5.42 -10.87
CA ASP A 140 2.56 -4.17 -10.10
C ASP A 140 1.52 -3.99 -9.00
N VAL A 141 0.24 -4.23 -9.31
CA VAL A 141 -0.86 -4.17 -8.34
C VAL A 141 -0.68 -5.22 -7.24
N SER A 142 -0.25 -6.43 -7.57
CA SER A 142 0.00 -7.48 -6.58
C SER A 142 1.09 -7.08 -5.58
N TRP A 143 2.18 -6.44 -6.05
CA TRP A 143 3.25 -5.90 -5.21
C TRP A 143 2.75 -4.76 -4.31
N LEU A 144 1.92 -3.85 -4.86
CA LEU A 144 1.32 -2.76 -4.08
C LEU A 144 0.41 -3.30 -2.97
N LEU A 145 -0.46 -4.26 -3.29
CA LEU A 145 -1.37 -4.87 -2.33
C LEU A 145 -0.61 -5.66 -1.25
N ALA A 146 0.38 -6.45 -1.65
CA ALA A 146 1.24 -7.18 -0.73
C ALA A 146 1.98 -6.24 0.24
N GLY A 147 2.54 -5.15 -0.28
CA GLY A 147 3.18 -4.13 0.55
C GLY A 147 2.21 -3.43 1.49
N LEU A 148 1.01 -3.07 1.03
CA LEU A 148 -0.04 -2.51 1.90
C LEU A 148 -0.42 -3.47 3.03
N ILE A 149 -0.55 -4.76 2.72
CA ILE A 149 -0.82 -5.81 3.72
C ILE A 149 0.33 -5.93 4.72
N LEU A 150 1.57 -5.97 4.24
CA LEU A 150 2.79 -6.08 5.05
C LEU A 150 2.92 -4.92 6.04
N TRP A 151 2.76 -3.68 5.56
CA TRP A 151 2.96 -2.48 6.36
C TRP A 151 1.77 -2.12 7.25
N TRP A 152 0.59 -2.70 6.99
CA TRP A 152 -0.61 -2.44 7.77
C TRP A 152 -0.43 -2.66 9.28
N PRO A 153 -0.03 -3.84 9.78
CA PRO A 153 0.15 -4.08 11.21
C PRO A 153 1.24 -3.22 11.87
N VAL A 154 2.19 -2.71 11.07
CA VAL A 154 3.30 -1.88 11.58
C VAL A 154 2.84 -0.44 11.82
N ILE A 155 2.05 0.11 10.90
CA ILE A 155 1.68 1.54 10.91
C ILE A 155 0.29 1.77 11.49
N ARG A 156 -0.66 0.86 11.23
CA ARG A 156 -2.06 1.01 11.62
C ARG A 156 -2.32 0.17 12.87
N ARG A 157 -2.88 0.79 13.90
CA ARG A 157 -3.26 0.14 15.17
C ARG A 157 -4.59 -0.64 15.09
N PHE A 158 -5.28 -0.53 13.96
CA PHE A 158 -6.55 -1.18 13.71
C PHE A 158 -6.35 -2.37 12.75
N PRO A 159 -7.02 -3.52 12.97
CA PRO A 159 -7.91 -3.86 14.09
C PRO A 159 -7.18 -3.99 15.43
N GLU A 160 -7.78 -3.45 16.49
CA GLU A 160 -7.20 -3.42 17.85
C GLU A 160 -6.61 -4.80 18.21
N ARG A 161 -5.33 -4.80 18.53
CA ARG A 161 -4.65 -5.92 19.19
C ARG A 161 -4.17 -5.41 20.54
N PRO A 162 -4.25 -6.22 21.61
CA PRO A 162 -3.68 -5.87 22.89
C PRO A 162 -2.21 -5.47 22.67
N GLY A 163 -1.89 -4.22 22.98
CA GLY A 163 -0.49 -3.78 23.02
C GLY A 163 0.23 -4.50 24.15
N PHE A 164 1.56 -4.56 24.09
CA PHE A 164 2.33 -4.94 25.27
C PHE A 164 1.99 -3.99 26.42
N SER A 165 1.55 -4.56 27.55
CA SER A 165 1.39 -3.83 28.80
C SER A 165 2.71 -3.14 29.10
N ARG A 166 2.68 -1.83 29.39
CA ARG A 166 3.90 -1.16 29.86
C ARG A 166 4.34 -1.83 31.16
N PRO A 167 5.63 -2.18 31.32
CA PRO A 167 6.13 -2.59 32.62
C PRO A 167 5.85 -1.45 33.60
N VAL A 168 5.21 -1.80 34.71
CA VAL A 168 4.92 -0.93 35.85
C VAL A 168 6.20 -0.57 36.61
#